data_AF-A0A2V9M0G7-F1
#
_entry.id   AF-A0A2V9M0G7-F1
#
_cell.length_a   1.000
_cell.length_b   1.000
_cell.length_c   1.000
_cell.angle_alpha   90.00
_cell.angle_beta   90.00
_cell.angle_gamma   90.00
#
_symmetry.space_group_name_H-M   'P 1'
#
loop_
_entity.id
_entity.type
_entity.pdbx_description
1 polymer ?
#
loop_
_entity_poly.entity_id
_entity_poly.type
_entity_poly.pdbx_seq_one_letter_code
_entity_poly.pdbx_strand_id
1 'polypeptide(L)'
;MGFEQFLEEIAEKGEVVNLVFEERLFKFVGILQKITHPLTAANVPFKGSGGLAVLIHVERADPTHSVLTRDVDIMIHRADLDRVIAIAEAQGFKFRRVAGEDMLLFSGKALNAIHLLFAEEGKGQAQPSDLTLRRL
;
A
#
# COMPACT_ATOMS: atom_id res chain seq x y z
N MET A 1 3.15 -15.89 9.59
CA MET A 1 2.95 -17.07 8.74
C MET A 1 3.44 -16.72 7.34
N GLY A 2 4.27 -17.58 6.73
CA GLY A 2 4.71 -17.42 5.34
C GLY A 2 3.77 -18.14 4.38
N PHE A 3 3.92 -17.90 3.06
CA PHE A 3 3.07 -18.52 2.04
C PHE A 3 3.15 -20.06 2.06
N GLU A 4 4.35 -20.64 2.20
CA GLU A 4 4.54 -22.10 2.29
C GLU A 4 3.78 -22.71 3.47
N GLN A 5 3.89 -22.10 4.66
CA GLN A 5 3.17 -22.54 5.85
C GLN A 5 1.65 -22.44 5.69
N PHE A 6 1.17 -21.44 4.95
CA PHE A 6 -0.25 -21.33 4.58
C PHE A 6 -0.69 -22.45 3.64
N LEU A 7 0.14 -22.82 2.66
CA LEU A 7 -0.16 -23.93 1.75
C LEU A 7 -0.23 -25.28 2.48
N GLU A 8 0.68 -25.51 3.43
CA GLU A 8 0.66 -26.71 4.29
C GLU A 8 -0.67 -26.80 5.07
N GLU A 9 -1.10 -25.70 5.70
CA GLU A 9 -2.34 -25.66 6.47
C GLU A 9 -3.59 -25.90 5.61
N ILE A 10 -3.66 -25.29 4.41
CA ILE A 10 -4.78 -25.49 3.49
C ILE A 10 -4.81 -26.94 2.96
N ALA A 11 -3.65 -27.52 2.67
CA ALA A 11 -3.53 -28.90 2.23
C ALA A 11 -3.99 -29.88 3.32
N GLU A 12 -3.63 -29.65 4.59
CA GLU A 12 -4.10 -30.44 5.73
C GLU A 12 -5.62 -30.40 5.90
N LYS A 13 -6.26 -29.26 5.61
CA LYS A 13 -7.72 -29.08 5.69
C LYS A 13 -8.49 -29.59 4.47
N GLY A 14 -7.79 -29.92 3.38
CA GLY A 14 -8.42 -30.35 2.13
C GLY A 14 -9.25 -29.26 1.44
N GLU A 15 -8.91 -27.99 1.66
CA GLU A 15 -9.63 -26.84 1.09
C GLU A 15 -9.08 -26.47 -0.30
N VAL A 16 -9.95 -25.89 -1.15
CA VAL A 16 -9.55 -25.37 -2.46
C VAL A 16 -9.26 -23.89 -2.33
N VAL A 17 -8.09 -23.47 -2.82
CA VAL A 17 -7.66 -22.08 -2.77
C VAL A 17 -7.17 -21.58 -4.14
N ASN A 18 -7.34 -20.30 -4.39
CA ASN A 18 -6.79 -19.65 -5.56
C ASN A 18 -5.31 -19.29 -5.35
N LEU A 19 -4.41 -20.23 -5.65
CA LEU A 19 -2.96 -20.07 -5.46
C LEU A 19 -2.38 -18.79 -6.06
N VAL A 20 -2.86 -18.38 -7.25
CA VAL A 20 -2.35 -17.20 -7.96
C VAL A 20 -2.77 -15.90 -7.25
N PHE A 21 -3.97 -15.88 -6.65
CA PHE A 21 -4.41 -14.76 -5.84
C PHE A 21 -3.64 -14.70 -4.53
N GLU A 22 -3.56 -15.82 -3.80
CA GLU A 22 -2.90 -15.86 -2.49
C GLU A 22 -1.42 -15.52 -2.59
N GLU A 23 -0.68 -16.11 -3.54
CA GLU A 23 0.74 -15.81 -3.70
C GLU A 23 0.97 -14.30 -3.94
N ARG A 24 0.08 -13.65 -4.71
CA ARG A 24 0.13 -12.20 -4.94
C ARG A 24 -0.17 -11.41 -3.67
N LEU A 25 -1.18 -11.83 -2.90
CA LEU A 25 -1.53 -11.21 -1.63
C LEU A 25 -0.38 -11.33 -0.61
N PHE A 26 0.21 -12.51 -0.46
CA PHE A 26 1.37 -12.73 0.42
C PHE A 26 2.57 -11.88 0.01
N LYS A 27 2.88 -11.80 -1.29
CA LYS A 27 3.95 -10.91 -1.79
C LYS A 27 3.65 -9.45 -1.48
N PHE A 28 2.42 -9.00 -1.67
CA PHE A 28 1.98 -7.65 -1.39
C PHE A 28 2.07 -7.29 0.10
N VAL A 29 1.49 -8.13 0.97
CA VAL A 29 1.56 -7.95 2.43
C VAL A 29 3.00 -8.00 2.92
N GLY A 30 3.83 -8.89 2.36
CA GLY A 30 5.24 -8.96 2.68
C GLY A 30 6.00 -7.67 2.34
N ILE A 31 5.72 -7.04 1.20
CA ILE A 31 6.31 -5.75 0.82
C ILE A 31 5.85 -4.64 1.77
N LEU A 32 4.56 -4.60 2.12
CA LEU A 32 4.05 -3.63 3.07
C LEU A 32 4.74 -3.77 4.44
N GLN A 33 4.85 -5.00 4.94
CA GLN A 33 5.51 -5.29 6.21
C GLN A 33 6.99 -4.90 6.22
N LYS A 34 7.68 -5.00 5.08
CA LYS A 34 9.09 -4.56 4.95
C LYS A 34 9.26 -3.07 5.17
N ILE A 35 8.24 -2.24 4.93
CA ILE A 35 8.32 -0.80 5.22
C ILE A 35 7.66 -0.45 6.56
N THR A 36 6.49 -1.01 6.87
CA THR A 36 5.71 -0.59 8.04
C THR A 36 6.34 -1.05 9.35
N HIS A 37 6.89 -2.27 9.42
CA HIS A 37 7.52 -2.74 10.66
C HIS A 37 8.75 -1.90 11.05
N PRO A 38 9.69 -1.59 10.13
CA PRO A 38 10.83 -0.74 10.48
C PRO A 38 10.43 0.69 10.84
N LEU A 39 9.42 1.28 10.18
CA LEU A 39 8.88 2.59 10.57
C LEU A 39 8.28 2.57 11.98
N THR A 40 7.48 1.55 12.30
CA THR A 40 6.95 1.35 13.66
C THR A 40 8.06 1.18 14.69
N ALA A 41 9.06 0.33 14.41
CA ALA A 41 10.19 0.10 15.32
C ALA A 41 11.02 1.37 15.55
N ALA A 42 11.11 2.24 14.54
CA ALA A 42 11.78 3.53 14.64
C ALA A 42 10.90 4.64 15.27
N ASN A 43 9.64 4.37 15.63
CA ASN A 43 8.68 5.39 16.07
C ASN A 43 8.53 6.53 15.05
N VAL A 44 8.50 6.20 13.75
CA VAL A 44 8.14 7.15 12.69
C VAL A 44 6.63 7.09 12.49
N PRO A 45 5.88 8.19 12.70
CA PRO A 45 4.44 8.19 12.49
C PRO A 45 4.09 7.97 11.01
N PHE A 46 3.20 7.01 10.75
CA PHE A 46 2.60 6.82 9.43
C PHE A 46 1.16 6.33 9.56
N LYS A 47 0.36 6.54 8.51
CA LYS A 47 -1.01 6.02 8.40
C LYS A 47 -1.20 5.37 7.03
N GLY A 48 -1.77 4.17 7.00
CA GLY A 48 -2.20 3.57 5.73
C GLY A 48 -3.33 4.38 5.08
N SER A 49 -3.22 4.63 3.78
CA SER A 49 -4.18 5.37 2.97
C SER A 49 -4.50 4.60 1.68
N GLY A 50 -5.47 5.09 0.91
CA GLY A 50 -5.76 4.57 -0.42
C GLY A 50 -6.56 3.26 -0.45
N GLY A 51 -6.45 2.56 -1.59
CA GLY A 51 -7.27 1.40 -1.91
C GLY A 51 -7.11 0.21 -0.96
N LEU A 52 -5.97 0.08 -0.28
CA LEU A 52 -5.77 -0.95 0.75
C LEU A 52 -6.60 -0.68 2.02
N ALA A 53 -6.70 0.59 2.44
CA ALA A 53 -7.55 0.96 3.56
C ALA A 53 -9.04 0.75 3.23
N VAL A 54 -9.42 1.02 1.97
CA VAL A 54 -10.76 0.73 1.44
C VAL A 54 -10.99 -0.78 1.36
N LEU A 55 -10.03 -1.57 0.87
CA LEU A 55 -10.11 -3.02 0.83
C LEU A 55 -10.38 -3.60 2.22
N ILE A 56 -9.57 -3.23 3.23
CA ILE A 56 -9.74 -3.71 4.61
C ILE A 56 -11.11 -3.32 5.18
N HIS A 57 -11.61 -2.13 4.84
CA HIS A 57 -12.91 -1.65 5.31
C HIS A 57 -14.07 -2.39 4.61
N VAL A 58 -14.00 -2.54 3.29
CA VAL A 58 -15.01 -3.23 2.48
C VAL A 58 -15.02 -4.72 2.78
N GLU A 59 -13.88 -5.40 2.88
CA GLU A 59 -13.81 -6.80 3.31
C GLU A 59 -14.51 -7.04 4.66
N ARG A 60 -14.38 -6.11 5.62
CA ARG A 60 -15.07 -6.22 6.91
C ARG A 60 -16.57 -5.97 6.81
N ALA A 61 -17.03 -5.16 5.87
CA ALA A 61 -18.42 -4.77 5.72
C ALA A 61 -19.19 -5.73 4.79
N ASP A 62 -18.63 -6.00 3.61
CA ASP A 62 -19.13 -6.91 2.59
C ASP A 62 -17.98 -7.34 1.63
N PRO A 63 -17.45 -8.57 1.80
CA PRO A 63 -16.40 -9.12 0.95
C PRO A 63 -16.72 -9.15 -0.55
N THR A 64 -18.00 -9.16 -0.94
CA THR A 64 -18.40 -9.30 -2.36
C THR A 64 -18.13 -8.06 -3.20
N HIS A 65 -17.83 -6.92 -2.57
CA HIS A 65 -17.53 -5.64 -3.21
C HIS A 65 -16.06 -5.24 -3.11
N SER A 66 -15.20 -6.12 -2.59
CA SER A 66 -13.80 -5.82 -2.39
C SER A 66 -13.01 -5.94 -3.70
N VAL A 67 -12.08 -5.00 -3.93
CA VAL A 67 -11.16 -5.04 -5.06
C VAL A 67 -9.76 -4.82 -4.54
N LEU A 68 -8.85 -5.76 -4.80
CA LEU A 68 -7.45 -5.60 -4.46
C LEU A 68 -6.83 -4.53 -5.37
N THR A 69 -6.61 -3.35 -4.81
CA THR A 69 -5.82 -2.30 -5.45
C THR A 69 -4.35 -2.63 -5.34
N ARG A 70 -3.59 -2.42 -6.42
CA ARG A 70 -2.15 -2.68 -6.44
C ARG A 70 -1.33 -1.60 -5.74
N ASP A 71 -1.88 -0.39 -5.66
CA ASP A 71 -1.16 0.77 -5.17
C ASP A 71 -1.35 0.90 -3.65
N VAL A 72 -0.23 1.08 -2.95
CA VAL A 72 -0.21 1.33 -1.51
C VAL A 72 0.14 2.79 -1.30
N ASP A 73 -0.74 3.51 -0.62
CA ASP A 73 -0.44 4.85 -0.13
C ASP A 73 -0.14 4.78 1.36
N ILE A 74 0.97 5.38 1.79
CA ILE A 74 1.21 5.65 3.21
C ILE A 74 1.33 7.16 3.40
N MET A 75 0.63 7.67 4.40
CA MET A 75 0.69 9.06 4.80
C MET A 75 1.72 9.23 5.90
N ILE A 76 2.64 10.18 5.75
CA ILE A 76 3.71 10.52 6.68
C ILE A 76 3.73 12.03 6.94
N HIS A 77 4.41 12.51 7.98
CA HIS A 77 4.71 13.94 8.05
C HIS A 77 5.83 14.28 7.08
N ARG A 78 5.76 15.46 6.45
CA ARG A 78 6.81 15.90 5.50
C ARG A 78 8.19 16.00 6.16
N ALA A 79 8.22 16.37 7.43
CA ALA A 79 9.44 16.43 8.23
C ALA A 79 10.12 15.07 8.44
N ASP A 80 9.38 13.97 8.32
CA ASP A 80 9.91 12.60 8.49
C ASP A 80 10.40 11.99 7.17
N LEU A 81 10.28 12.68 6.03
CA LEU A 81 10.58 12.12 4.71
C LEU A 81 11.99 11.53 4.62
N ASP A 82 13.02 12.26 5.03
CA ASP A 82 14.41 11.78 4.95
C ASP A 82 14.63 10.54 5.82
N ARG A 83 13.95 10.48 6.97
CA ARG A 83 14.00 9.34 7.88
C ARG A 83 13.29 8.12 7.30
N VAL A 84 12.15 8.32 6.65
CA VAL A 84 11.41 7.28 5.92
C VAL A 84 12.27 6.73 4.78
N ILE A 85 12.92 7.61 4.00
CA ILE A 85 13.82 7.20 2.90
C ILE A 85 14.95 6.33 3.43
N ALA A 86 15.66 6.79 4.47
CA ALA A 86 16.79 6.04 5.04
C ALA A 86 16.38 4.64 5.53
N ILE A 87 15.23 4.55 6.21
CA ILE A 87 14.68 3.28 6.68
C ILE A 87 14.30 2.39 5.49
N ALA A 88 13.63 2.94 4.48
CA ALA A 88 13.20 2.20 3.30
C ALA A 88 14.39 1.65 2.50
N GLU A 89 15.43 2.46 2.31
CA GLU A 89 16.65 2.04 1.60
C GLU A 89 17.37 0.89 2.29
N ALA A 90 17.41 0.90 3.63
CA ALA A 90 17.94 -0.23 4.41
C ALA A 90 17.14 -1.54 4.22
N GLN A 91 15.89 -1.45 3.76
CA GLN A 91 15.02 -2.57 3.46
C GLN A 91 15.00 -2.95 1.96
N GLY A 92 15.84 -2.29 1.15
CA GLY A 92 15.97 -2.55 -0.28
C GLY A 92 14.98 -1.80 -1.17
N PHE A 93 14.32 -0.77 -0.64
CA PHE A 93 13.54 0.16 -1.46
C PHE A 93 14.47 1.21 -2.09
N LYS A 94 14.01 1.81 -3.19
CA LYS A 94 14.63 3.00 -3.77
C LYS A 94 13.63 4.13 -3.78
N PHE A 95 14.01 5.27 -3.22
CA PHE A 95 13.20 6.48 -3.30
C PHE A 95 13.24 7.06 -4.72
N ARG A 96 12.09 7.53 -5.20
CA ARG A 96 11.96 8.21 -6.49
C ARG A 96 10.93 9.32 -6.38
N ARG A 97 11.23 10.45 -7.03
CA ARG A 97 10.28 11.53 -7.27
C ARG A 97 10.01 11.65 -8.76
N VAL A 98 8.75 11.54 -9.17
CA VAL A 98 8.34 11.65 -10.60
C VAL A 98 7.03 12.42 -10.68
N ALA A 99 6.95 13.39 -11.59
CA ALA A 99 5.73 14.17 -11.83
C ALA A 99 5.09 14.81 -10.57
N GLY A 100 5.91 15.12 -9.56
CA GLY A 100 5.44 15.68 -8.29
C GLY A 100 5.01 14.64 -7.24
N GLU A 101 5.07 13.36 -7.56
CA GLU A 101 4.76 12.26 -6.63
C GLU A 101 6.04 11.68 -6.02
N ASP A 102 5.94 11.33 -4.74
CA ASP A 102 6.98 10.68 -3.95
C ASP A 102 6.67 9.20 -3.77
N MET A 103 7.62 8.33 -4.13
CA MET A 103 7.37 6.89 -4.10
C MET A 103 8.60 6.07 -3.71
N LEU A 104 8.35 4.93 -3.07
CA LEU A 104 9.34 3.91 -2.71
C LEU A 104 9.17 2.70 -3.63
N LEU A 105 10.21 2.37 -4.40
CA LEU A 105 10.20 1.26 -5.35
C LEU A 105 10.91 0.04 -4.76
N PHE A 106 10.20 -1.06 -4.58
CA PHE A 106 10.81 -2.33 -4.19
C PHE A 106 11.33 -3.10 -5.41
N SER A 107 12.62 -3.46 -5.41
CA SER A 107 13.28 -4.18 -6.53
C SER A 107 13.19 -3.47 -7.90
N GLY A 108 13.00 -2.15 -7.93
CA GLY A 108 13.01 -1.34 -9.16
C GLY A 108 11.78 -1.49 -10.07
N LYS A 109 10.73 -2.21 -9.64
CA LYS A 109 9.49 -2.37 -10.41
C LYS A 109 8.42 -1.39 -9.93
N ALA A 110 7.78 -0.69 -10.88
CA ALA A 110 6.66 0.23 -10.58
C ALA A 110 5.43 -0.48 -10.00
N LEU A 111 5.25 -1.77 -10.31
CA LEU A 111 4.12 -2.59 -9.84
C LEU A 111 4.06 -2.80 -8.32
N ASN A 112 5.11 -2.43 -7.59
CA ASN A 112 5.21 -2.55 -6.13
C ASN A 112 5.61 -1.20 -5.50
N ALA A 113 5.23 -0.10 -6.15
CA ALA A 113 5.50 1.23 -5.62
C ALA A 113 4.63 1.49 -4.39
N ILE A 114 5.23 2.09 -3.37
CA ILE A 114 4.51 2.66 -2.23
C ILE A 114 4.55 4.17 -2.40
N HIS A 115 3.40 4.79 -2.59
CA HIS A 115 3.26 6.22 -2.70
C HIS A 115 3.28 6.86 -1.31
N LEU A 116 4.00 7.97 -1.18
CA LEU A 116 4.11 8.75 0.04
C LEU A 116 3.19 9.96 -0.07
N LEU A 117 2.22 10.03 0.83
CA LEU A 117 1.33 11.18 1.02
C LEU A 117 1.78 11.97 2.25
N PHE A 118 1.52 13.27 2.28
CA PHE A 118 1.93 14.12 3.40
C PHE A 118 0.74 14.57 4.26
N ALA A 119 0.78 14.22 5.54
CA ALA A 119 -0.11 14.78 6.54
C ALA A 119 0.21 16.27 6.68
N GLU A 120 -0.81 17.13 6.49
CA GLU A 120 -0.78 18.61 6.47
C GLU A 120 -0.67 19.30 5.11
N GLU A 121 -0.63 18.57 4.00
CA GLU A 121 -1.06 19.14 2.71
C GLU A 121 -2.58 19.03 2.62
N GLY A 122 -3.29 19.91 3.34
CA GLY A 122 -4.66 20.24 2.96
C GLY A 122 -4.61 20.67 1.51
N LYS A 123 -5.19 19.88 0.60
CA LYS A 123 -5.34 20.28 -0.80
C LYS A 123 -5.97 21.67 -0.82
N GLY A 124 -5.17 22.69 -1.12
CA GLY A 124 -5.70 23.93 -1.65
C GLY A 124 -6.60 23.56 -2.81
N GLN A 125 -7.89 23.85 -2.67
CA GLN A 125 -8.93 23.90 -3.68
C GLN A 125 -8.70 23.01 -4.91
N ALA A 126 -9.49 21.93 -5.03
CA ALA A 126 -9.82 21.40 -6.34
C ALA A 126 -10.32 22.57 -7.21
N GLN A 127 -9.52 22.94 -8.20
CA GLN A 127 -9.91 23.90 -9.21
C GLN A 127 -11.12 23.32 -9.95
N PRO A 128 -12.28 23.99 -9.97
CA PRO A 128 -13.45 23.48 -10.67
C PRO A 128 -13.23 23.75 -12.15
N SER A 129 -12.66 22.80 -12.86
CA SER A 129 -12.68 22.81 -14.32
C SER A 129 -13.40 21.57 -14.83
N ASP A 130 -14.66 21.84 -15.18
CA ASP A 130 -15.33 21.29 -16.35
C ASP A 130 -15.90 19.87 -16.27
N LEU A 131 -17.06 19.76 -15.59
CA LEU A 131 -18.11 18.82 -15.98
C LEU A 131 -19.44 19.55 -16.04
N THR A 132 -19.53 20.46 -17.01
CA THR A 132 -20.79 20.60 -17.73
C THR A 132 -21.02 19.27 -18.44
N LEU A 133 -22.08 18.54 -18.09
CA LEU A 133 -23.03 17.94 -19.04
C LEU A 133 -23.97 16.93 -18.34
N ARG A 134 -25.25 17.34 -18.38
CA ARG A 134 -26.46 16.53 -18.60
C ARG A 134 -27.05 15.74 -17.43
N ARG A 135 -28.10 16.39 -16.89
CA ARG A 135 -29.39 15.75 -16.55
C ARG A 135 -29.70 14.58 -17.50
N LEU A 136 -30.01 13.43 -16.90
CA LEU A 136 -31.14 12.59 -17.26
C LEU A 136 -31.89 12.29 -15.96
#